data_AF-A0AA40G446-F1
#
_entry.id   AF-A0AA40G446-F1
#
_cell.length_a   1.000
_cell.length_b   1.000
_cell.length_c   1.000
_cell.angle_alpha   90.00
_cell.angle_beta   90.00
_cell.angle_gamma   90.00
#
_symmetry.space_group_name_H-M   'P 1'
#
loop_
_entity.id
_entity.type
_entity.pdbx_description
1 polymer ?
#
loop_
_entity_poly.entity_id
_entity_poly.type
_entity_poly.pdbx_seq_one_letter_code
_entity_poly.pdbx_strand_id
1 'polypeptide(L)'
;MPINQMTTVHLTIRTLPELPAGANYKCVFGNAEPIDALMTGFGLSCPTPPVLERPNIPDGADHVLVPLSVRSSETNKDFVSRNFAFFDCSRHTVCTECVKSQWACSWCVYDNKCTHNTSCQGIISGENVSTLNKVQVKFSTDCY
;
A
#
# COMPACT_ATOMS: atom_id res chain seq x y z
N MET A 1 1.62 -0.64 -0.39
CA MET A 1 0.62 -1.66 -0.03
C MET A 1 0.97 -2.98 -0.73
N PRO A 2 0.82 -4.16 -0.09
CA PRO A 2 1.05 -5.44 -0.74
C PRO A 2 0.15 -5.64 -1.98
N ILE A 3 0.74 -6.02 -3.12
CA ILE A 3 0.05 -6.07 -4.42
C ILE A 3 -1.11 -7.08 -4.50
N ASN A 4 -1.11 -8.11 -3.65
CA ASN A 4 -2.15 -9.15 -3.62
C ASN A 4 -3.15 -9.00 -2.46
N GLN A 5 -3.08 -7.91 -1.69
CA GLN A 5 -3.99 -7.67 -0.57
C GLN A 5 -5.15 -6.76 -1.01
N MET A 6 -6.30 -6.82 -0.35
CA MET A 6 -7.35 -5.80 -0.45
C MET A 6 -7.34 -4.97 0.84
N THR A 7 -7.39 -3.65 0.72
CA THR A 7 -7.50 -2.78 1.90
C THR A 7 -8.23 -1.49 1.55
N THR A 8 -8.47 -0.67 2.57
CA THR A 8 -9.04 0.66 2.44
C THR A 8 -7.95 1.69 2.68
N VAL A 9 -7.78 2.61 1.74
CA VAL A 9 -6.85 3.73 1.84
C VAL A 9 -7.60 4.93 2.39
N HIS A 10 -7.04 5.54 3.44
CA HIS A 10 -7.54 6.79 4.00
C HIS A 10 -6.70 7.96 3.51
N LEU A 11 -7.33 8.90 2.81
CA LEU A 11 -6.74 10.12 2.29
C LEU A 11 -7.07 11.27 3.23
N THR A 12 -6.06 11.81 3.91
CA THR A 12 -6.22 13.02 4.71
C THR A 12 -6.19 14.25 3.81
N ILE A 13 -7.30 14.95 3.71
CA ILE A 13 -7.46 16.12 2.82
C ILE A 13 -8.00 17.26 3.66
N ARG A 14 -7.24 18.37 3.73
CA ARG A 14 -7.58 19.50 4.60
C ARG A 14 -8.85 20.22 4.17
N THR A 15 -9.04 20.39 2.87
CA THR A 15 -10.18 21.13 2.29
C THR A 15 -10.61 20.45 1.00
N LEU A 16 -11.83 19.94 0.97
CA LEU A 16 -12.49 19.46 -0.24
C LEU A 16 -13.43 20.55 -0.76
N PRO A 17 -13.47 20.81 -2.08
CA PRO A 17 -14.50 21.65 -2.66
C PRO A 17 -15.92 21.18 -2.29
N GLU A 18 -16.89 22.09 -2.29
CA GLU A 18 -18.29 21.67 -2.18
C GLU A 18 -18.74 21.05 -3.51
N LEU A 19 -19.55 20.00 -3.43
CA LEU A 19 -20.13 19.32 -4.58
C LEU A 19 -21.64 19.56 -4.63
N PRO A 20 -22.23 19.69 -5.84
CA PRO A 20 -23.67 19.77 -5.99
C PRO A 20 -24.37 18.48 -5.54
N ALA A 21 -25.68 18.56 -5.29
CA ALA A 21 -26.47 17.40 -4.90
C ALA A 21 -26.37 16.28 -5.93
N GLY A 22 -26.01 15.07 -5.47
CA GLY A 22 -25.84 13.89 -6.32
C GLY A 22 -24.45 13.70 -6.92
N ALA A 23 -23.53 14.67 -6.75
CA ALA A 23 -22.13 14.49 -7.09
C ALA A 23 -21.33 13.90 -5.91
N ASN A 24 -20.22 13.25 -6.23
CA ASN A 24 -19.35 12.57 -5.28
C ASN A 24 -17.87 12.65 -5.72
N TYR A 25 -16.99 12.27 -4.80
CA TYR A 25 -15.58 12.08 -5.12
C TYR A 25 -15.29 10.64 -5.49
N LYS A 26 -14.27 10.44 -6.34
CA LYS A 26 -13.74 9.14 -6.72
C LYS A 26 -12.23 9.08 -6.51
N CYS A 27 -11.73 7.94 -6.07
CA CYS A 27 -10.31 7.62 -6.08
C CYS A 27 -9.93 6.94 -7.40
N VAL A 28 -8.86 7.43 -8.03
CA VAL A 28 -8.34 6.89 -9.29
C VAL A 28 -6.93 6.39 -9.06
N PHE A 29 -6.69 5.08 -9.27
CA PHE A 29 -5.40 4.44 -9.06
C PHE A 29 -4.76 4.11 -10.41
N GLY A 30 -3.89 4.99 -10.90
CA GLY A 30 -3.28 4.84 -12.22
C GLY A 30 -4.34 4.78 -13.31
N ASN A 31 -4.42 3.63 -13.99
CA ASN A 31 -5.37 3.37 -15.07
C ASN A 31 -6.54 2.46 -14.65
N ALA A 32 -6.66 2.12 -13.35
CA ALA A 32 -7.77 1.32 -12.85
C ALA A 32 -9.09 2.11 -12.90
N GLU A 33 -10.22 1.41 -12.85
CA GLU A 33 -11.53 2.05 -12.87
C GLU A 33 -11.70 2.99 -11.65
N PRO A 34 -12.29 4.19 -11.83
CA PRO A 34 -12.54 5.11 -10.72
C PRO A 34 -13.46 4.52 -9.65
N ILE A 35 -13.03 4.56 -8.41
CA ILE A 35 -13.73 3.97 -7.25
C ILE A 35 -14.43 5.08 -6.47
N ASP A 36 -15.71 4.90 -6.15
CA ASP A 36 -16.44 5.86 -5.31
C ASP A 36 -15.79 6.02 -3.93
N ALA A 37 -15.53 7.27 -3.57
CA ALA A 37 -14.93 7.62 -2.30
C ALA A 37 -16.00 7.86 -1.23
N LEU A 38 -15.76 7.33 -0.03
CA LEU A 38 -16.53 7.68 1.15
C LEU A 38 -15.93 8.94 1.77
N MET A 39 -16.76 9.98 1.93
CA MET A 39 -16.36 11.16 2.69
C MET A 39 -16.27 10.83 4.18
N THR A 40 -15.18 11.29 4.80
CA THR A 40 -14.91 11.12 6.23
C THR A 40 -14.69 12.49 6.86
N GLY A 41 -14.68 12.56 8.19
CA GLY A 41 -14.41 13.83 8.91
C GLY A 41 -13.04 14.45 8.64
N PHE A 42 -12.09 13.70 8.05
CA PHE A 42 -10.71 14.16 7.81
C PHE A 42 -10.27 14.06 6.34
N GLY A 43 -11.20 13.79 5.42
CA GLY A 43 -10.90 13.62 3.98
C GLY A 43 -11.72 12.49 3.36
N LEU A 44 -11.06 11.57 2.66
CA LEU A 44 -11.71 10.51 1.88
C LEU A 44 -11.23 9.11 2.29
N SER A 45 -12.06 8.11 2.06
CA SER A 45 -11.77 6.71 2.27
C SER A 45 -12.18 5.91 1.05
N CYS A 46 -11.28 5.10 0.49
CA CYS A 46 -11.52 4.33 -0.72
C CYS A 46 -10.99 2.90 -0.58
N PRO A 47 -11.74 1.88 -1.00
CA PRO A 47 -11.15 0.56 -1.19
C PRO A 47 -10.11 0.63 -2.32
N THR A 48 -9.09 -0.21 -2.23
CA THR A 48 -8.09 -0.37 -3.29
C THR A 48 -8.69 -1.12 -4.49
N PRO A 49 -8.19 -0.89 -5.71
CA PRO A 49 -8.71 -1.58 -6.90
C PRO A 49 -8.55 -3.10 -6.80
N PRO A 50 -9.40 -3.89 -7.49
CA PRO A 50 -9.22 -5.32 -7.61
C PRO A 50 -7.82 -5.68 -8.10
N VAL A 51 -7.28 -6.83 -7.67
CA VAL A 51 -5.91 -7.24 -8.03
C VAL A 51 -5.69 -7.30 -9.54
N LEU A 52 -6.72 -7.70 -10.29
CA LEU A 52 -6.66 -7.81 -11.76
C LEU A 52 -6.53 -6.46 -12.49
N GLU A 53 -6.89 -5.36 -11.85
CA GLU A 53 -6.79 -4.01 -12.43
C GLU A 53 -5.49 -3.29 -12.02
N ARG A 54 -4.64 -3.94 -11.22
CA ARG A 54 -3.37 -3.36 -10.76
C ARG A 54 -2.29 -3.55 -11.82
N PRO A 55 -1.36 -2.59 -11.94
CA PRO A 55 -0.20 -2.80 -12.81
C PRO A 55 0.69 -3.91 -12.27
N ASN A 56 1.34 -4.62 -13.17
CA ASN A 56 2.37 -5.59 -12.81
C ASN A 56 3.61 -4.88 -12.27
N ILE A 57 4.27 -5.51 -11.29
CA ILE A 57 5.60 -5.09 -10.84
C ILE A 57 6.63 -5.54 -11.89
N PRO A 58 7.42 -4.63 -12.48
CA PRO A 58 8.44 -4.97 -13.48
C PRO A 58 9.47 -5.97 -12.95
N ASP A 59 10.10 -6.70 -13.86
CA ASP A 59 11.20 -7.58 -13.49
C ASP A 59 12.39 -6.78 -12.93
N GLY A 60 13.01 -7.31 -11.88
CA GLY A 60 14.07 -6.63 -11.13
C GLY A 60 13.59 -5.54 -10.17
N ALA A 61 12.27 -5.30 -10.06
CA ALA A 61 11.69 -4.39 -9.07
C ALA A 61 10.88 -5.16 -8.01
N ASP A 62 10.77 -4.56 -6.83
CA ASP A 62 9.95 -5.02 -5.70
C ASP A 62 8.61 -4.25 -5.59
N HIS A 63 8.43 -3.20 -6.41
CA HIS A 63 7.25 -2.36 -6.40
C HIS A 63 6.97 -1.69 -7.75
N VAL A 64 5.78 -1.12 -7.85
CA VAL A 64 5.35 -0.23 -8.91
C VAL A 64 4.62 0.96 -8.30
N LEU A 65 4.89 2.16 -8.83
CA LEU A 65 4.24 3.39 -8.42
C LEU A 65 3.10 3.73 -9.39
N VAL A 66 1.94 4.08 -8.85
CA VAL A 66 0.82 4.64 -9.62
C VAL A 66 0.40 5.98 -9.05
N PRO A 67 -0.10 6.92 -9.86
CA PRO A 67 -0.76 8.10 -9.33
C PRO A 67 -2.08 7.68 -8.65
N LEU A 68 -2.25 8.05 -7.39
CA LEU A 68 -3.52 8.03 -6.68
C LEU A 68 -4.09 9.44 -6.71
N SER A 69 -5.15 9.62 -7.49
CA SER A 69 -5.82 10.91 -7.69
C SER A 69 -7.20 10.94 -7.07
N VAL A 70 -7.66 12.14 -6.68
CA VAL A 70 -9.06 12.38 -6.33
C VAL A 70 -9.73 13.13 -7.47
N ARG A 71 -10.84 12.56 -7.94
CA ARG A 71 -11.64 13.05 -9.05
C ARG A 71 -13.02 13.50 -8.58
N SER A 72 -13.50 14.65 -9.03
CA SER A 72 -14.90 15.05 -8.87
C SER A 72 -15.75 14.37 -9.94
N SER A 73 -16.87 13.73 -9.57
CA SER A 73 -17.80 13.14 -10.54
C SER A 73 -18.62 14.18 -11.31
N GLU A 74 -18.72 15.41 -10.81
CA GLU A 74 -19.38 16.53 -11.48
C GLU A 74 -18.59 16.99 -12.72
N THR A 75 -17.27 17.20 -12.55
CA THR A 75 -16.43 17.78 -13.60
C THR A 75 -15.56 16.75 -14.32
N ASN A 76 -15.48 15.53 -13.77
CA ASN A 76 -14.60 14.45 -14.21
C ASN A 76 -13.10 14.87 -14.24
N LYS A 77 -12.70 15.81 -13.39
CA LYS A 77 -11.32 16.31 -13.28
C LYS A 77 -10.64 15.87 -11.98
N ASP A 78 -9.37 15.53 -12.11
CA ASP A 78 -8.47 15.27 -10.97
C ASP A 78 -7.97 16.59 -10.41
N PHE A 79 -8.03 16.77 -9.08
CA PHE A 79 -7.57 18.01 -8.44
C PHE A 79 -6.49 17.80 -7.36
N VAL A 80 -6.19 16.56 -6.99
CA VAL A 80 -5.01 16.20 -6.19
C VAL A 80 -4.50 14.83 -6.63
N SER A 81 -3.18 14.65 -6.65
CA SER A 81 -2.53 13.38 -6.99
C SER A 81 -1.24 13.16 -6.18
N ARG A 82 -0.97 11.90 -5.81
CA ARG A 82 0.26 11.45 -5.14
C ARG A 82 0.64 10.06 -5.63
N ASN A 83 1.93 9.73 -5.58
CA ASN A 83 2.38 8.38 -5.88
C ASN A 83 1.93 7.41 -4.79
N PHE A 84 1.38 6.29 -5.22
CA PHE A 84 0.96 5.16 -4.40
C PHE A 84 1.71 3.92 -4.85
N ALA A 85 2.33 3.21 -3.89
CA ALA A 85 3.13 2.03 -4.18
C ALA A 85 2.31 0.74 -3.99
N PHE A 86 2.27 -0.10 -5.01
CA PHE A 86 2.01 -1.53 -4.86
C PHE A 86 3.34 -2.26 -4.80
N PHE A 87 3.57 -3.05 -3.74
CA PHE A 87 4.84 -3.75 -3.52
C PHE A 87 4.63 -5.25 -3.30
N ASP A 88 5.68 -6.04 -3.47
CA ASP A 88 5.68 -7.48 -3.26
C ASP A 88 6.93 -7.92 -2.51
N CYS A 89 6.75 -8.25 -1.23
CA CYS A 89 7.83 -8.73 -0.37
C CYS A 89 8.49 -10.01 -0.91
N SER A 90 7.76 -10.85 -1.66
CA SER A 90 8.31 -12.12 -2.17
C SER A 90 9.44 -11.92 -3.19
N ARG A 91 9.60 -10.69 -3.71
CA ARG A 91 10.71 -10.29 -4.59
C ARG A 91 12.06 -10.27 -3.85
N HIS A 92 12.06 -10.20 -2.51
CA HIS A 92 13.27 -10.33 -1.71
C HIS A 92 13.50 -11.79 -1.34
N THR A 93 14.56 -12.39 -1.87
CA THR A 93 14.90 -13.81 -1.66
C THR A 93 15.98 -14.02 -0.60
N VAL A 94 16.56 -12.93 -0.09
CA VAL A 94 17.60 -12.95 0.95
C VAL A 94 17.06 -12.27 2.22
N CYS A 95 17.28 -12.89 3.39
CA CYS A 95 16.80 -12.38 4.67
C CYS A 95 17.20 -10.92 4.92
N THR A 96 18.47 -10.59 4.68
CA THR A 96 19.00 -9.23 4.90
C THR A 96 18.37 -8.19 3.98
N GLU A 97 18.04 -8.54 2.74
CA GLU A 97 17.31 -7.66 1.81
C GLU A 97 15.86 -7.47 2.24
N CYS A 98 15.21 -8.56 2.68
CA CYS A 98 13.83 -8.54 3.15
C CYS A 98 13.63 -7.60 4.35
N VAL A 99 14.48 -7.74 5.38
CA VAL A 99 14.32 -6.97 6.63
C VAL A 99 14.74 -5.51 6.47
N LYS A 100 15.58 -5.20 5.47
CA LYS A 100 15.97 -3.83 5.10
C LYS A 100 15.07 -3.21 4.03
N SER A 101 14.06 -3.95 3.57
CA SER A 101 13.11 -3.44 2.59
C SER A 101 12.47 -2.16 3.09
N GLN A 102 12.28 -1.19 2.20
CA GLN A 102 11.55 0.05 2.49
C GLN A 102 10.06 -0.21 2.82
N TRP A 103 9.57 -1.42 2.53
CA TRP A 103 8.21 -1.86 2.81
C TRP A 103 8.14 -2.59 4.16
N ALA A 104 6.93 -2.71 4.70
CA ALA A 104 6.67 -3.48 5.92
C ALA A 104 6.71 -4.99 5.65
N CYS A 105 7.89 -5.50 5.28
CA CYS A 105 8.17 -6.90 5.04
C CYS A 105 8.83 -7.54 6.27
N SER A 106 8.67 -8.85 6.41
CA SER A 106 9.30 -9.68 7.44
C SER A 106 9.78 -10.98 6.82
N TRP A 107 10.81 -11.57 7.42
CA TRP A 107 11.34 -12.85 7.00
C TRP A 107 10.73 -14.00 7.80
N CYS A 108 10.23 -15.01 7.10
CA CYS A 108 9.80 -16.28 7.68
C CYS A 108 10.97 -17.27 7.64
N VAL A 109 11.57 -17.53 8.81
CA VAL A 109 12.77 -18.35 8.93
C VAL A 109 12.56 -19.77 8.42
N TYR A 110 11.50 -20.45 8.88
CA TYR A 110 11.27 -21.85 8.50
C TYR A 110 10.81 -22.04 7.05
N ASP A 111 10.13 -21.04 6.49
CA ASP A 111 9.69 -21.06 5.10
C ASP A 111 10.75 -20.52 4.13
N ASN A 112 11.85 -19.98 4.64
CA ASN A 112 12.92 -19.32 3.89
C ASN A 112 12.38 -18.32 2.84
N LYS A 113 11.44 -17.45 3.26
CA LYS A 113 10.76 -16.50 2.37
C LYS A 113 10.50 -15.15 3.03
N CYS A 114 10.50 -14.11 2.21
CA CYS A 114 10.06 -12.78 2.62
C CYS A 114 8.56 -12.59 2.40
N THR A 115 7.88 -11.94 3.33
CA THR A 115 6.42 -11.78 3.30
C THR A 115 5.98 -10.49 4.00
N HIS A 116 4.81 -9.98 3.64
CA HIS A 116 4.14 -8.91 4.40
C HIS A 116 3.25 -9.49 5.52
N ASN A 117 2.99 -10.80 5.51
CA ASN A 117 2.13 -11.47 6.48
C ASN A 117 2.96 -11.99 7.66
N THR A 118 2.61 -11.58 8.88
CA THR A 118 3.30 -11.96 10.11
C THR A 118 2.76 -13.24 10.76
N SER A 119 2.12 -14.14 10.00
CA SER A 119 1.50 -15.36 10.54
C SER A 119 2.39 -16.62 10.51
N CYS A 120 3.67 -16.51 10.14
CA CYS A 120 4.58 -17.65 10.07
C CYS A 120 5.33 -17.88 11.40
N GLN A 121 5.79 -19.11 11.62
CA GLN A 121 6.64 -19.42 12.77
C GLN A 121 8.07 -18.92 12.50
N GLY A 122 8.73 -18.39 13.54
CA GLY A 122 10.09 -17.84 13.42
C GLY A 122 10.13 -16.61 12.51
N ILE A 123 9.66 -15.47 13.01
CA ILE A 123 9.66 -14.20 12.26
C ILE A 123 10.86 -13.35 12.64
N ILE A 124 11.54 -12.82 11.63
CA ILE A 124 12.46 -11.69 11.78
C ILE A 124 11.76 -10.48 11.16
N SER A 125 11.37 -9.52 12.01
CA SER A 125 10.64 -8.32 11.59
C SER A 125 11.56 -7.38 10.81
N GLY A 126 11.07 -6.82 9.70
CA GLY A 126 11.79 -5.78 8.99
C GLY A 126 11.80 -4.44 9.74
N GLU A 127 12.77 -3.60 9.40
CA GLU A 127 12.99 -2.29 10.03
C GLU A 127 11.75 -1.39 9.88
N ASN A 128 11.11 -1.42 8.71
CA ASN A 128 9.93 -0.63 8.39
C ASN A 128 8.60 -1.24 8.89
N VAL A 129 8.63 -2.37 9.60
CA VAL A 129 7.45 -2.95 10.27
C VAL A 129 7.16 -2.22 11.60
N SER A 130 8.16 -1.55 12.17
CA SER A 130 8.19 -1.10 13.58
C SER A 130 7.56 0.27 13.90
N THR A 131 6.58 0.73 13.12
CA THR A 131 5.65 1.79 13.58
C THR A 131 4.47 1.27 14.41
N LEU A 132 4.37 -0.04 14.65
CA LEU A 132 3.38 -0.66 15.52
C LEU A 132 4.09 -1.59 16.53
N ASN A 133 4.22 -1.13 17.78
CA ASN A 133 4.66 -1.86 18.96
C ASN A 133 6.14 -2.31 19.01
N LYS A 134 6.96 -1.47 19.64
CA LYS A 134 8.27 -1.83 20.19
C LYS A 134 8.13 -2.92 21.26
N VAL A 135 8.29 -4.18 20.89
CA VAL A 135 8.68 -5.26 21.82
C VAL A 135 9.69 -6.16 21.10
N GLN A 136 10.97 -6.04 21.49
CA GLN A 136 12.10 -6.91 21.12
C GLN A 136 12.34 -7.08 19.60
N VAL A 137 12.89 -6.03 18.97
CA VAL A 137 13.30 -6.08 17.55
C VAL A 137 14.56 -6.92 17.42
N LYS A 138 14.40 -8.14 16.88
CA LYS A 138 15.48 -8.92 16.29
C LYS A 138 15.95 -8.21 15.03
N PHE A 139 17.14 -7.62 15.08
CA PHE A 139 17.70 -6.82 13.99
C PHE A 139 18.25 -7.72 12.88
N SER A 140 18.66 -7.13 11.74
CA SER A 140 19.34 -7.80 10.61
C SER A 140 20.44 -8.80 11.00
N THR A 141 20.95 -8.78 12.23
CA THR A 141 21.87 -9.76 12.81
C THR A 141 21.29 -11.16 12.93
N ASP A 142 19.97 -11.32 13.11
CA ASP A 142 19.30 -12.63 13.20
C ASP A 142 19.21 -13.36 11.84
N CYS A 143 19.63 -12.71 10.75
CA CYS A 143 19.77 -13.34 9.44
C CYS A 143 21.09 -14.12 9.26
N TYR A 144 22.01 -14.06 10.24
CA TYR A 144 23.35 -14.68 10.19
C TYR A 144 23.50 -15.83 11.18
#